data_AF-A0A095YX98-F1
#
_entry.id   AF-A0A095YX98-F1
#
_cell.length_a   1.000
_cell.length_b   1.000
_cell.length_c   1.000
_cell.angle_alpha   90.00
_cell.angle_beta   90.00
_cell.angle_gamma   90.00
#
_symmetry.space_group_name_H-M   'P 1'
#
loop_
_entity.id
_entity.type
_entity.pdbx_description
1 polymer ?
#
loop_
_entity_poly.entity_id
_entity_poly.type
_entity_poly.pdbx_seq_one_letter_code
_entity_poly.pdbx_strand_id
1 'polypeptide(L)'
;MSTDDTIHFTLNDISIGAEQFDSQALLKAWSWLVPAQLEPLFVTIFGDAFMSDPESGAVYFLDTIDGYLEQVADSFEDFEQLLTEDEEFVRDYFSVLTWLRYRDEVLGADVMPKGMIFNYFTPFALGGEVEADNIALFPIQAHFDMSGEFWEQLQGLEQELSQEIAAEERDE
;
A
#
# COMPACT_ATOMS: atom_id res chain seq x y z
N MET A 1 -19.49 3.64 34.74
CA MET A 1 -18.91 2.50 34.01
C MET A 1 -17.81 3.06 33.13
N SER A 2 -16.62 3.19 33.71
CA SER A 2 -15.44 3.67 32.99
C SER A 2 -14.73 2.44 32.44
N THR A 3 -14.57 2.39 31.12
CA THR A 3 -13.31 2.02 30.46
C THR A 3 -13.30 2.79 29.15
N ASP A 4 -12.62 3.92 29.17
CA ASP A 4 -11.99 4.48 27.99
C ASP A 4 -10.88 3.50 27.63
N ASP A 5 -11.23 2.40 26.95
CA ASP A 5 -10.25 1.47 26.39
C ASP A 5 -9.71 2.12 25.12
N THR A 6 -8.85 3.12 25.30
CA THR A 6 -8.04 3.66 24.21
C THR A 6 -7.17 2.52 23.69
N ILE A 7 -7.42 2.07 22.46
CA ILE A 7 -6.59 1.04 21.83
C ILE A 7 -5.22 1.67 21.54
N HIS A 8 -4.18 1.17 22.22
CA HIS A 8 -2.81 1.55 21.96
C HIS A 8 -2.18 0.59 20.94
N PHE A 9 -1.55 1.15 19.92
CA PHE A 9 -0.72 0.44 18.94
C PHE A 9 0.51 1.29 18.59
N THR A 10 1.46 0.68 17.90
CA THR A 10 2.70 1.29 17.39
C THR A 10 2.75 1.14 15.87
N LEU A 11 3.63 1.91 15.20
CA LEU A 11 3.84 1.73 13.75
C LEU A 11 4.24 0.29 13.38
N ASN A 12 4.97 -0.42 14.26
CA ASN A 12 5.33 -1.82 14.05
C ASN A 12 4.12 -2.78 14.04
N ASP A 13 2.99 -2.40 14.64
CA ASP A 13 1.77 -3.22 14.62
C ASP A 13 1.02 -3.09 13.28
N ILE A 14 1.31 -2.03 12.53
CA ILE A 14 0.64 -1.68 11.27
C ILE A 14 1.63 -1.57 10.08
N SER A 15 2.85 -2.10 10.23
CA SER A 15 3.84 -2.13 9.17
C SER A 15 4.81 -3.31 9.28
N ILE A 16 5.47 -3.61 8.18
CA ILE A 16 6.49 -4.65 8.03
C ILE A 16 7.75 -3.96 7.53
N GLY A 17 8.80 -3.99 8.34
CA GLY A 17 10.09 -3.38 8.00
C GLY A 17 10.79 -4.07 6.82
N ALA A 18 11.57 -3.30 6.05
CA ALA A 18 12.28 -3.79 4.88
C ALA A 18 13.27 -4.94 5.15
N GLU A 19 13.73 -5.12 6.39
CA GLU A 19 14.56 -6.24 6.79
C GLU A 19 13.86 -7.62 6.75
N GLN A 20 12.53 -7.63 6.56
CA GLN A 20 11.72 -8.85 6.60
C GLN A 20 11.40 -9.44 5.22
N PHE A 21 11.76 -8.74 4.15
CA PHE A 21 11.54 -9.17 2.77
C PHE A 21 12.74 -8.83 1.87
N ASP A 22 12.75 -9.36 0.65
CA ASP A 22 13.73 -9.00 -0.38
C ASP A 22 13.15 -7.86 -1.22
N SER A 23 13.64 -6.64 -1.02
CA SER A 23 13.12 -5.43 -1.70
C SER A 23 13.16 -5.54 -3.22
N GLN A 24 14.21 -6.16 -3.79
CA GLN A 24 14.34 -6.29 -5.24
C GLN A 24 13.34 -7.29 -5.79
N ALA A 25 13.12 -8.40 -5.09
CA ALA A 25 12.11 -9.37 -5.47
C ALA A 25 10.69 -8.79 -5.32
N LEU A 26 10.43 -8.05 -4.23
CA LEU A 26 9.14 -7.48 -3.92
C LEU A 26 8.66 -6.48 -4.99
N LEU A 27 9.55 -5.59 -5.44
CA LEU A 27 9.20 -4.52 -6.38
C LEU A 27 9.27 -4.93 -7.87
N LYS A 28 9.58 -6.19 -8.17
CA LYS A 28 9.83 -6.63 -9.55
C LYS A 28 8.63 -6.37 -10.47
N ALA A 29 7.43 -6.72 -10.05
CA ALA A 29 6.18 -6.52 -10.81
C ALA A 29 5.78 -5.03 -10.90
N TRP A 30 6.37 -4.16 -10.08
CA TRP A 30 6.12 -2.72 -10.06
C TRP A 30 7.17 -1.90 -10.80
N SER A 31 8.15 -2.55 -11.45
CA SER A 31 9.28 -1.88 -12.13
C SER A 31 8.88 -0.97 -13.31
N TRP A 32 7.64 -1.09 -13.79
CA TRP A 32 7.07 -0.20 -14.80
C TRP A 32 6.70 1.18 -14.24
N LEU A 33 6.40 1.28 -12.94
CA LEU A 33 5.99 2.50 -12.24
C LEU A 33 7.06 3.02 -11.28
N VAL A 34 7.68 2.10 -10.53
CA VAL A 34 8.61 2.43 -9.44
C VAL A 34 10.02 2.61 -10.00
N PRO A 35 10.62 3.82 -9.87
CA PRO A 35 12.00 4.05 -10.28
C PRO A 35 12.98 3.14 -9.52
N ALA A 36 13.96 2.58 -10.24
CA ALA A 36 14.87 1.58 -9.70
C ALA A 36 15.77 2.06 -8.54
N GLN A 37 15.89 3.37 -8.35
CA GLN A 37 16.65 3.95 -7.23
C GLN A 37 15.86 4.02 -5.92
N LEU A 38 14.53 3.90 -5.95
CA LEU A 38 13.73 3.96 -4.73
C LEU A 38 13.92 2.68 -3.91
N GLU A 39 14.14 2.85 -2.61
CA GLU A 39 14.33 1.74 -1.67
C GLU A 39 13.16 1.68 -0.69
N PRO A 40 12.49 0.52 -0.49
CA PRO A 40 11.48 0.36 0.53
C PRO A 40 12.00 0.66 1.92
N LEU A 41 11.27 1.51 2.65
CA LEU A 41 11.43 1.72 4.09
C LEU A 41 10.67 0.63 4.84
N PHE A 42 9.39 0.46 4.51
CA PHE A 42 8.50 -0.55 5.05
C PHE A 42 7.26 -0.70 4.17
N VAL A 43 6.50 -1.77 4.42
CA VAL A 43 5.19 -2.03 3.82
C VAL A 43 4.12 -1.89 4.90
N THR A 44 3.02 -1.18 4.61
CA THR A 44 1.87 -1.08 5.51
C THR A 44 1.25 -2.45 5.72
N ILE A 45 0.48 -2.63 6.79
CA ILE A 45 -0.17 -3.92 7.04
C ILE A 45 -1.23 -4.28 5.98
N PHE A 46 -1.62 -3.33 5.11
CA PHE A 46 -2.51 -3.55 3.97
C PHE A 46 -1.77 -3.69 2.62
N GLY A 47 -0.45 -3.68 2.62
CA GLY A 47 0.35 -4.02 1.45
C GLY A 47 0.86 -2.84 0.63
N ASP A 48 0.67 -1.61 1.06
CA ASP A 48 1.24 -0.42 0.41
C ASP A 48 2.67 -0.18 0.85
N ALA A 49 3.50 0.50 0.06
CA ALA A 49 4.91 0.70 0.40
C ALA A 49 5.28 2.16 0.55
N PHE A 50 5.97 2.49 1.65
CA PHE A 50 6.75 3.72 1.72
C PHE A 50 8.18 3.44 1.28
N MET A 51 8.71 4.28 0.41
CA MET A 51 10.04 4.13 -0.18
C MET A 51 10.78 5.45 -0.12
N SER A 52 12.09 5.42 0.06
CA SER A 52 12.92 6.62 0.00
C SER A 52 13.76 6.65 -1.27
N ASP A 53 14.01 7.87 -1.75
CA ASP A 53 15.10 8.12 -2.68
C ASP A 53 16.40 8.34 -1.86
N PRO A 54 17.41 7.48 -1.99
CA PRO A 54 18.65 7.59 -1.22
C PRO A 54 19.50 8.82 -1.60
N GLU A 55 19.28 9.43 -2.76
CA GLU A 55 20.02 10.64 -3.19
C GLU A 55 19.40 11.92 -2.63
N SER A 56 18.07 12.07 -2.76
CA SER A 56 17.36 13.29 -2.34
C SER A 56 16.85 13.23 -0.90
N GLY A 57 16.61 12.02 -0.37
CA GLY A 57 15.93 11.79 0.91
C GLY A 57 14.40 11.91 0.83
N ALA A 58 13.83 12.20 -0.35
CA ALA A 58 12.38 12.27 -0.54
C ALA A 58 11.72 10.91 -0.28
N VAL A 59 10.48 10.93 0.21
CA VAL A 59 9.70 9.72 0.51
C VAL A 59 8.50 9.64 -0.42
N TYR A 60 8.29 8.45 -0.96
CA TYR A 60 7.23 8.11 -1.89
C TYR A 60 6.32 7.04 -1.28
N PHE A 61 5.03 7.13 -1.59
CA PHE A 61 4.03 6.13 -1.26
C PHE A 61 3.58 5.42 -2.54
N LEU A 62 3.77 4.10 -2.58
CA LEU A 62 3.19 3.23 -3.59
C LEU A 62 1.87 2.70 -3.07
N ASP A 63 0.79 3.19 -3.67
CA ASP A 63 -0.55 2.66 -3.46
C ASP A 63 -0.73 1.42 -4.33
N THR A 64 -0.73 0.26 -3.69
CA THR A 64 -0.87 -1.02 -4.40
C THR A 64 -2.32 -1.36 -4.70
N ILE A 65 -3.26 -0.66 -4.06
CA ILE A 65 -4.69 -0.83 -4.25
C ILE A 65 -5.13 -0.09 -5.50
N ASP A 66 -4.66 1.14 -5.70
CA ASP A 66 -5.05 2.06 -6.78
C ASP A 66 -3.98 2.26 -7.86
N GLY A 67 -2.78 1.69 -7.68
CA GLY A 67 -1.79 1.57 -8.74
C GLY A 67 -1.04 2.85 -9.10
N TYR A 68 -0.83 3.75 -8.13
CA TYR A 68 -0.09 4.98 -8.33
C TYR A 68 1.08 5.13 -7.34
N LEU A 69 2.01 6.00 -7.72
CA LEU A 69 3.17 6.38 -6.93
C LEU A 69 3.12 7.89 -6.72
N GLU A 70 3.08 8.32 -5.47
CA GLU A 70 3.10 9.73 -5.12
C GLU A 70 4.24 10.07 -4.17
N GLN A 71 4.73 11.32 -4.23
CA GLN A 71 5.69 11.82 -3.26
C GLN A 71 4.92 12.39 -2.06
N VAL A 72 5.21 11.88 -0.86
CA VAL A 72 4.52 12.27 0.38
C VAL A 72 5.37 13.18 1.26
N ALA A 73 6.70 13.20 1.07
CA ALA A 73 7.61 14.06 1.81
C ALA A 73 8.84 14.45 0.97
N ASP A 74 9.37 15.64 1.22
CA ASP A 74 10.60 16.14 0.57
C ASP A 74 11.88 15.60 1.22
N SER A 75 11.79 15.14 2.47
CA SER A 75 12.91 14.56 3.20
C SER A 75 12.45 13.51 4.21
N PHE A 76 13.40 12.71 4.70
CA PHE A 76 13.14 11.74 5.77
C PHE A 76 12.72 12.42 7.09
N GLU A 77 13.25 13.61 7.39
CA GLU A 77 12.88 14.38 8.59
C GLU A 77 11.42 14.85 8.51
N ASP A 78 10.98 15.34 7.34
CA ASP A 78 9.58 15.72 7.12
C ASP A 78 8.65 14.50 7.23
N PHE A 79 9.09 13.35 6.72
CA PHE A 79 8.34 12.09 6.86
C PHE A 79 8.23 11.62 8.31
N GLU A 80 9.31 11.71 9.11
CA GLU A 80 9.25 11.41 10.55
C GLU A 80 8.28 12.34 11.29
N GLN A 81 8.21 13.63 10.91
CA GLN A 81 7.22 14.56 11.46
C GLN A 81 5.80 14.15 11.10
N LEU A 82 5.53 13.77 9.84
CA LEU A 82 4.20 13.25 9.44
C LEU A 82 3.80 12.04 10.29
N LEU A 83 4.71 11.09 10.49
CA LEU A 83 4.44 9.88 11.28
C LEU A 83 4.19 10.14 12.78
N THR A 84 4.68 11.26 13.32
CA THR A 84 4.63 11.53 14.76
C THR A 84 3.67 12.64 15.17
N GLU A 85 3.43 13.61 14.30
CA GLU A 85 2.61 14.79 14.57
C GLU A 85 1.29 14.80 13.79
N ASP A 86 1.17 14.03 12.70
CA ASP A 86 -0.04 13.99 11.86
C ASP A 86 -0.80 12.67 12.02
N GLU A 87 -1.78 12.67 12.93
CA GLU A 87 -2.66 11.51 13.16
C GLU A 87 -3.53 11.17 11.94
N GLU A 88 -3.89 12.15 11.11
CA GLU A 88 -4.72 11.94 9.93
C GLU A 88 -3.91 11.24 8.83
N PHE A 89 -2.66 11.67 8.62
CA PHE A 89 -1.72 10.99 7.73
C PHE A 89 -1.57 9.50 8.11
N VAL A 90 -1.28 9.22 9.38
CA VAL A 90 -1.13 7.82 9.85
C VAL A 90 -2.43 7.04 9.70
N ARG A 91 -3.57 7.65 10.06
CA ARG A 91 -4.88 7.00 9.97
C ARG A 91 -5.20 6.58 8.54
N ASP A 92 -4.97 7.46 7.58
CA ASP A 92 -5.42 7.31 6.20
C ASP A 92 -4.45 6.41 5.41
N TYR A 93 -3.15 6.71 5.42
CA TYR A 93 -2.16 5.93 4.65
C TYR A 93 -1.91 4.51 5.17
N PHE A 94 -2.20 4.24 6.45
CA PHE A 94 -2.05 2.90 7.02
C PHE A 94 -3.38 2.16 7.18
N SER A 95 -4.50 2.76 6.75
CA SER A 95 -5.84 2.17 6.90
C SER A 95 -6.14 1.74 8.35
N VAL A 96 -5.74 2.56 9.33
CA VAL A 96 -5.77 2.21 10.77
C VAL A 96 -7.16 1.83 11.24
N LEU A 97 -8.19 2.54 10.80
CA LEU A 97 -9.57 2.26 11.22
C LEU A 97 -10.05 0.90 10.73
N THR A 98 -9.69 0.52 9.50
CA THR A 98 -10.01 -0.80 8.94
C THR A 98 -9.29 -1.89 9.71
N TRP A 99 -7.99 -1.71 9.98
CA TRP A 99 -7.22 -2.66 10.77
C TRP A 99 -7.81 -2.84 12.18
N LEU A 100 -8.07 -1.74 12.91
CA LEU A 100 -8.67 -1.80 14.25
C LEU A 100 -10.02 -2.51 14.25
N ARG A 101 -10.82 -2.33 13.20
CA ARG A 101 -12.15 -2.92 13.09
C ARG A 101 -12.13 -4.42 12.83
N TYR A 102 -11.22 -4.91 12.00
CA TYR A 102 -11.27 -6.28 11.48
C TYR A 102 -10.13 -7.18 11.95
N ARG A 103 -9.06 -6.65 12.58
CA ARG A 103 -7.90 -7.46 12.97
C ARG A 103 -8.24 -8.64 13.87
N ASP A 104 -9.11 -8.45 14.86
CA ASP A 104 -9.44 -9.51 15.83
C ASP A 104 -10.31 -10.60 15.18
N GLU A 105 -11.10 -10.24 14.17
CA GLU A 105 -11.91 -11.19 13.39
C GLU A 105 -11.04 -12.01 12.44
N VAL A 106 -10.08 -11.35 11.76
CA VAL A 106 -9.18 -12.00 10.79
C VAL A 106 -8.08 -12.82 11.47
N LEU A 107 -7.49 -12.31 12.56
CA LEU A 107 -6.41 -12.97 13.30
C LEU A 107 -6.93 -13.92 14.39
N GLY A 108 -8.14 -13.69 14.91
CA GLY A 108 -8.62 -14.37 16.10
C GLY A 108 -7.78 -14.02 17.32
N ALA A 109 -7.17 -15.02 17.95
CA ALA A 109 -6.28 -14.86 19.11
C ALA A 109 -4.79 -14.90 18.75
N ASP A 110 -4.46 -14.98 17.46
CA ASP A 110 -3.10 -15.13 16.98
C ASP A 110 -2.43 -13.78 16.70
N VAL A 111 -1.09 -13.79 16.66
CA VAL A 111 -0.29 -12.66 16.17
C VAL A 111 -0.14 -12.74 14.66
N MET A 112 0.15 -11.60 14.02
CA MET A 112 0.41 -11.54 12.58
C MET A 112 1.49 -12.57 12.18
N PRO A 113 1.19 -13.53 11.28
CA PRO A 113 2.21 -14.44 10.77
C PRO A 113 3.26 -13.69 9.96
N LYS A 114 4.52 -14.12 10.07
CA LYS A 114 5.63 -13.48 9.35
C LYS A 114 5.38 -13.52 7.83
N GLY A 115 5.57 -12.37 7.18
CA GLY A 115 5.46 -12.24 5.71
C GLY A 115 4.02 -12.25 5.19
N MET A 116 3.03 -12.08 6.07
CA MET A 116 1.64 -11.87 5.70
C MET A 116 1.26 -10.40 5.88
N ILE A 117 0.28 -9.95 5.11
CA ILE A 117 -0.43 -8.67 5.24
C ILE A 117 -1.95 -8.94 5.25
N PHE A 118 -2.75 -7.94 5.59
CA PHE A 118 -4.18 -7.93 5.30
C PHE A 118 -4.34 -7.52 3.84
N ASN A 119 -5.20 -8.22 3.10
CA ASN A 119 -5.46 -7.92 1.70
C ASN A 119 -6.96 -7.93 1.44
N TYR A 120 -7.39 -7.07 0.51
CA TYR A 120 -8.73 -7.10 -0.04
C TYR A 120 -8.82 -8.18 -1.14
N PHE A 121 -9.71 -9.17 -1.00
CA PHE A 121 -9.88 -10.22 -2.01
C PHE A 121 -10.36 -9.67 -3.35
N THR A 122 -11.31 -8.75 -3.29
CA THR A 122 -11.83 -8.00 -4.43
C THR A 122 -11.26 -6.59 -4.35
N PRO A 123 -10.38 -6.18 -5.27
CA PRO A 123 -9.93 -4.80 -5.37
C PRO A 123 -11.10 -3.83 -5.56
N PHE A 124 -10.97 -2.60 -5.06
CA PHE A 124 -12.02 -1.58 -5.22
C PHE A 124 -12.27 -1.22 -6.69
N ALA A 125 -11.22 -1.24 -7.52
CA ALA A 125 -11.33 -1.11 -8.97
C ALA A 125 -12.26 -2.15 -9.63
N LEU A 126 -12.46 -3.30 -8.99
CA LEU A 126 -13.35 -4.38 -9.43
C LEU A 126 -14.67 -4.44 -8.65
N GLY A 127 -15.00 -3.39 -7.88
CA GLY A 127 -16.22 -3.29 -7.09
C GLY A 127 -16.16 -3.95 -5.71
N GLY A 128 -14.96 -4.17 -5.17
CA GLY A 128 -14.80 -4.62 -3.79
C GLY A 128 -15.27 -3.59 -2.76
N GLU A 129 -15.58 -4.06 -1.55
CA GLU A 129 -16.02 -3.23 -0.43
C GLU A 129 -15.18 -3.48 0.83
N VAL A 130 -15.19 -2.53 1.77
CA VAL A 130 -14.45 -2.59 3.04
C VAL A 130 -15.26 -3.39 4.08
N GLU A 131 -15.38 -4.69 3.85
CA GLU A 131 -16.12 -5.64 4.71
C GLU A 131 -15.24 -6.81 5.14
N ALA A 132 -15.56 -7.43 6.29
CA ALA A 132 -14.77 -8.51 6.87
C ALA A 132 -14.57 -9.69 5.89
N ASP A 133 -15.61 -10.07 5.15
CA ASP A 133 -15.58 -11.17 4.18
C ASP A 133 -14.68 -10.85 2.96
N ASN A 134 -14.35 -9.58 2.73
CA ASN A 134 -13.42 -9.15 1.68
C ASN A 134 -11.98 -9.01 2.18
N ILE A 135 -11.69 -9.27 3.47
CA ILE A 135 -10.35 -9.07 4.06
C ILE A 135 -9.82 -10.41 4.58
N ALA A 136 -8.59 -10.76 4.17
CA ALA A 136 -7.88 -11.91 4.73
C ALA A 136 -6.38 -11.72 4.75
N LEU A 137 -5.69 -12.64 5.42
CA LEU A 137 -4.23 -12.71 5.38
C LEU A 137 -3.74 -13.17 4.01
N PHE A 138 -2.73 -12.49 3.50
CA PHE A 138 -2.14 -12.78 2.20
C PHE A 138 -0.61 -12.63 2.23
N PRO A 139 0.15 -13.46 1.51
CA PRO A 139 1.60 -13.32 1.47
C PRO A 139 2.01 -12.01 0.80
N ILE A 140 2.89 -11.25 1.45
CA ILE A 140 3.34 -9.93 0.96
C ILE A 140 3.92 -9.99 -0.46
N GLN A 141 4.75 -10.99 -0.78
CA GLN A 141 5.31 -11.12 -2.13
C GLN A 141 4.22 -11.38 -3.17
N ALA A 142 3.26 -12.25 -2.86
CA ALA A 142 2.17 -12.57 -3.78
C ALA A 142 1.24 -11.38 -4.00
N HIS A 143 1.04 -10.55 -2.97
CA HIS A 143 0.30 -9.28 -3.07
C HIS A 143 0.93 -8.37 -4.11
N PHE A 144 2.22 -8.07 -3.95
CA PHE A 144 2.95 -7.15 -4.83
C PHE A 144 3.06 -7.69 -6.26
N ASP A 145 3.32 -8.99 -6.42
CA ASP A 145 3.39 -9.60 -7.75
C ASP A 145 2.04 -9.44 -8.48
N MET A 146 0.94 -9.79 -7.82
CA MET A 146 -0.40 -9.75 -8.40
C MET A 146 -0.87 -8.31 -8.69
N SER A 147 -0.72 -7.40 -7.73
CA SER A 147 -1.17 -6.01 -7.88
C SER A 147 -0.34 -5.26 -8.92
N GLY A 148 0.98 -5.49 -8.95
CA GLY A 148 1.86 -4.87 -9.94
C GLY A 148 1.54 -5.31 -11.37
N GLU A 149 1.35 -6.62 -11.60
CA GLU A 149 0.94 -7.16 -12.90
C GLU A 149 -0.45 -6.67 -13.33
N PHE A 150 -1.40 -6.57 -12.39
CA PHE A 150 -2.75 -6.07 -12.65
C PHE A 150 -2.73 -4.62 -13.11
N TRP A 151 -2.05 -3.74 -12.36
CA TRP A 151 -2.01 -2.31 -12.66
C TRP A 151 -1.19 -1.99 -13.91
N GLU A 152 -0.12 -2.74 -14.21
CA GLU A 152 0.60 -2.60 -15.48
C GLU A 152 -0.33 -2.83 -16.68
N GLN A 153 -1.12 -3.91 -16.62
CA GLN A 153 -2.07 -4.24 -17.69
C GLN A 153 -3.19 -3.22 -17.80
N LEU A 154 -3.76 -2.79 -16.67
CA LEU A 154 -4.87 -1.83 -16.66
C LEU A 154 -4.44 -0.46 -17.21
N GLN A 155 -3.29 0.05 -16.76
CA GLN A 155 -2.73 1.30 -17.29
C GLN A 155 -2.38 1.21 -18.78
N GLY A 156 -1.86 0.05 -19.22
CA GLY A 156 -1.64 -0.21 -20.65
C GLY A 156 -2.92 -0.12 -21.47
N LEU A 157 -4.00 -0.75 -21.01
CA LEU A 157 -5.31 -0.71 -21.68
C LEU A 157 -5.91 0.70 -21.72
N GLU A 158 -5.83 1.45 -20.63
CA GLU A 158 -6.31 2.84 -20.57
C GLU A 158 -5.57 3.75 -21.57
N GLN A 159 -4.25 3.57 -21.70
CA GLN A 159 -3.44 4.31 -22.66
C GLN A 159 -3.78 3.96 -24.10
N GLU A 160 -3.94 2.67 -24.43
CA GLU A 160 -4.35 2.23 -25.76
C GLU A 160 -5.71 2.81 -26.15
N LEU A 161 -6.71 2.69 -25.26
CA LEU A 161 -8.05 3.24 -25.49
C LEU A 161 -8.03 4.77 -25.67
N SER A 162 -7.24 5.48 -24.85
CA SER A 162 -7.10 6.94 -24.97
C SER A 162 -6.51 7.35 -26.33
N GLN A 163 -5.58 6.56 -26.86
CA GLN A 163 -4.97 6.81 -28.18
C GLN A 163 -5.95 6.53 -29.33
N GLU A 164 -6.76 5.47 -29.22
CA GLU A 164 -7.81 5.16 -30.22
C GLU A 164 -8.85 6.28 -30.31
N ILE A 165 -9.38 6.73 -29.17
CA ILE A 165 -10.35 7.84 -29.11
C ILE A 165 -9.76 9.11 -29.73
N ALA A 166 -8.51 9.45 -29.37
CA ALA A 166 -7.83 10.63 -29.90
C ALA A 166 -7.50 10.53 -31.41
N ALA A 167 -7.43 9.31 -31.97
CA ALA A 167 -7.26 9.10 -33.41
C ALA A 167 -8.58 9.31 -34.15
N GLU A 168 -9.70 8.80 -33.62
CA GLU A 168 -11.03 8.99 -34.20
C GLU A 168 -11.44 10.47 -34.24
N GLU A 169 -11.18 11.23 -33.17
CA GLU A 169 -11.47 12.68 -33.12
C GLU A 169 -10.66 13.52 -34.13
N ARG A 170 -9.53 13.02 -34.64
CA ARG A 170 -8.69 13.71 -35.63
C ARG A 170 -9.16 13.48 -37.07
N ASP A 171 -9.95 12.44 -37.29
CA ASP A 171 -10.46 12.04 -38.60
C ASP A 171 -11.88 12.60 -38.89
N GLU A 172 -12.51 13.27 -37.91
CA GLU A 172 -13.77 14.05 -38.04
C GLU A 172 -13.56 15.55 -38.33
#